data_AF-A0A935R117-F1
#
_entry.id   AF-A0A935R117-F1
#
_cell.length_a   1.000
_cell.length_b   1.000
_cell.length_c   1.000
_cell.angle_alpha   90.00
_cell.angle_beta   90.00
_cell.angle_gamma   90.00
#
_symmetry.space_group_name_H-M   'P 1'
#
loop_
_entity.id
_entity.type
_entity.pdbx_description
1 polymer ?
#
loop_
_entity_poly.entity_id
_entity_poly.type
_entity_poly.pdbx_seq_one_letter_code
_entity_poly.pdbx_strand_id
1 'polypeptide(L)'
;MLLLLLVPLAPAHQPAELESDFDVPNPYISYAVNGRFSTGDEVFTLHLELDRGFALPFELLIEKRSSNEAHRPMYAVVGPGLPPPSDELRALLPRELPEGVGVFIDKNDDAERLVIFESVMRRYYWSSDTTALALDPGAHEVWVWSPEGTTGDFVIGLGVEEDFSEGTGGLFANWRTYAY
;
A
#
# COMPACT_ATOMS: atom_id res chain seq x y z
N MET A 1 -44.06 -2.10 -16.95
CA MET A 1 -42.87 -2.96 -16.90
C MET A 1 -41.71 -2.07 -16.46
N LEU A 2 -41.34 -2.13 -15.18
CA LEU A 2 -40.29 -1.28 -14.59
C LEU A 2 -38.96 -2.01 -14.76
N LEU A 3 -38.06 -1.47 -15.58
CA LEU A 3 -36.74 -2.03 -15.82
C LEU A 3 -35.81 -1.56 -14.69
N LEU A 4 -35.57 -2.42 -13.70
CA LEU A 4 -34.57 -2.21 -12.66
C LEU A 4 -33.19 -2.42 -13.27
N LEU A 5 -32.51 -1.34 -13.63
CA LEU A 5 -31.09 -1.36 -13.99
C LEU A 5 -30.29 -1.52 -12.68
N LEU A 6 -29.84 -2.74 -12.41
CA LEU A 6 -28.79 -3.04 -11.45
C LEU A 6 -27.49 -2.47 -12.04
N VAL A 7 -27.08 -1.28 -11.58
CA VAL A 7 -25.75 -0.73 -11.89
C VAL A 7 -24.76 -1.38 -10.92
N PRO A 8 -23.78 -2.16 -11.40
CA PRO A 8 -22.72 -2.65 -10.53
C PRO A 8 -21.92 -1.47 -9.99
N LEU A 9 -21.69 -1.47 -8.67
CA LEU A 9 -20.75 -0.56 -8.01
C LEU A 9 -19.34 -0.96 -8.47
N ALA A 10 -18.67 -0.08 -9.20
CA ALA A 10 -17.30 -0.27 -9.61
C ALA A 10 -16.35 0.21 -8.49
N PRO A 11 -15.49 -0.66 -7.94
CA PRO A 11 -14.50 -0.27 -6.94
C PRO A 11 -13.33 0.50 -7.57
N ALA A 12 -13.21 1.80 -7.27
CA ALA A 12 -12.08 2.67 -7.65
C ALA A 12 -10.73 2.25 -7.00
N HIS A 13 -10.81 1.44 -5.93
CA HIS A 13 -9.71 0.68 -5.35
C HIS A 13 -10.17 -0.77 -5.25
N GLN A 14 -9.41 -1.74 -5.75
CA GLN A 14 -9.72 -3.14 -5.48
C GLN A 14 -9.24 -3.49 -4.06
N PRO A 15 -10.15 -3.68 -3.07
CA PRO A 15 -9.72 -4.10 -1.75
C PRO A 15 -9.19 -5.53 -1.87
N ALA A 16 -7.90 -5.69 -1.61
CA ALA A 16 -7.31 -6.99 -1.34
C ALA A 16 -7.08 -7.11 0.16
N GLU A 17 -7.49 -8.23 0.74
CA GLU A 17 -7.06 -8.64 2.08
C GLU A 17 -5.82 -9.51 1.93
N LEU A 18 -4.76 -9.14 2.64
CA LEU A 18 -3.48 -9.80 2.60
C LEU A 18 -3.36 -10.78 3.77
N GLU A 19 -3.37 -12.08 3.48
CA GLU A 19 -3.10 -13.11 4.50
C GLU A 19 -1.59 -13.33 4.69
N SER A 20 -0.80 -13.30 3.61
CA SER A 20 0.67 -13.29 3.66
C SER A 20 1.29 -12.76 2.36
N ASP A 21 0.81 -13.26 1.23
CA ASP A 21 1.32 -12.97 -0.11
C ASP A 21 0.20 -12.49 -1.03
N PHE A 22 0.49 -11.51 -1.89
CA PHE A 22 -0.45 -11.02 -2.89
C PHE A 22 0.27 -10.66 -4.18
N ASP A 23 -0.09 -11.34 -5.27
CA ASP A 23 0.34 -10.97 -6.61
C ASP A 23 -0.50 -9.77 -7.09
N VAL A 24 0.15 -8.64 -7.34
CA VAL A 24 -0.51 -7.46 -7.90
C VAL A 24 -0.69 -7.67 -9.41
N PRO A 25 -1.93 -7.88 -9.91
CA PRO A 25 -2.13 -8.30 -11.30
C PRO A 25 -1.69 -7.29 -12.34
N ASN A 26 -1.77 -6.00 -12.00
CA ASN A 26 -1.34 -4.91 -12.85
C ASN A 26 -0.78 -3.77 -12.00
N PRO A 27 0.54 -3.68 -11.78
CA PRO A 27 1.13 -2.68 -10.89
C PRO A 27 1.01 -1.23 -11.38
N TYR A 28 0.50 -1.00 -12.59
CA TYR A 28 0.30 0.35 -13.12
C TYR A 28 -1.00 1.03 -12.63
N ILE A 29 -1.94 0.24 -12.11
CA ILE A 29 -3.20 0.77 -11.54
C ILE A 29 -3.11 0.86 -10.01
N SER A 30 -3.95 1.70 -9.43
CA SER A 30 -3.95 1.99 -8.00
C SER A 30 -4.55 0.84 -7.17
N TYR A 31 -3.82 0.35 -6.17
CA TYR A 31 -4.29 -0.59 -5.16
C TYR A 31 -4.18 0.01 -3.76
N ALA A 32 -5.14 -0.36 -2.91
CA ALA A 32 -5.09 -0.19 -1.48
C ALA A 32 -5.21 -1.59 -0.85
N VAL A 33 -4.07 -2.19 -0.51
CA VAL A 33 -4.01 -3.55 0.02
C VAL A 33 -4.06 -3.49 1.53
N ASN A 34 -5.08 -4.13 2.13
CA ASN A 34 -5.29 -4.16 3.57
C ASN A 34 -4.58 -5.36 4.16
N GLY A 35 -3.90 -5.17 5.29
CA GLY A 35 -3.32 -6.27 6.06
C GLY A 35 -3.48 -6.06 7.55
N ARG A 36 -3.23 -7.13 8.31
CA ARG A 36 -3.37 -7.10 9.77
C ARG A 36 -2.30 -7.93 10.45
N PHE A 37 -1.48 -7.27 11.25
CA PHE A 37 -0.60 -7.91 12.21
C PHE A 37 -1.42 -8.45 13.37
N SER A 38 -1.54 -9.78 13.45
CA SER A 38 -2.24 -10.50 14.51
C SER A 38 -1.30 -10.89 15.65
N THR A 39 -0.05 -11.24 15.32
CA THR A 39 1.00 -11.63 16.27
C THR A 39 2.13 -10.60 16.34
N GLY A 40 2.34 -9.81 15.29
CA GLY A 40 3.37 -8.78 15.16
C GLY A 40 4.67 -9.28 14.52
N ASP A 41 4.85 -10.59 14.36
CA ASP A 41 5.99 -11.22 13.69
C ASP A 41 5.72 -11.55 12.21
N GLU A 42 4.54 -11.20 11.70
CA GLU A 42 4.20 -11.42 10.30
C GLU A 42 5.06 -10.54 9.38
N VAL A 43 5.36 -11.09 8.19
CA VAL A 43 5.96 -10.35 7.09
C VAL A 43 5.03 -10.55 5.89
N PHE A 44 4.47 -9.45 5.46
CA PHE A 44 3.54 -9.40 4.35
C PHE A 44 4.29 -9.09 3.06
N THR A 45 3.97 -9.79 1.97
CA THR A 45 4.65 -9.64 0.68
C THR A 45 3.66 -9.31 -0.43
N LEU A 46 3.91 -8.24 -1.18
CA LEU A 46 3.25 -8.01 -2.46
C LEU A 46 4.25 -8.30 -3.57
N HIS A 47 3.84 -9.07 -4.57
CA HIS A 47 4.64 -9.41 -5.74
C HIS A 47 4.22 -8.52 -6.91
N LEU A 48 5.17 -7.80 -7.50
CA LEU A 48 4.95 -6.89 -8.63
C LEU A 48 5.81 -7.36 -9.81
N GLU A 49 5.21 -7.41 -11.00
CA GLU A 49 5.95 -7.64 -12.26
C GLU A 49 5.81 -6.42 -13.16
N LEU A 50 6.91 -5.71 -13.41
CA LEU A 50 6.94 -4.52 -14.26
C LEU A 50 7.44 -4.88 -15.67
N ASP A 51 6.62 -4.64 -16.69
CA ASP A 51 7.01 -4.84 -18.10
C ASP A 51 7.86 -3.69 -18.65
N ARG A 52 7.82 -2.54 -18.00
CA ARG A 52 8.57 -1.33 -18.31
C ARG A 52 8.94 -0.57 -17.04
N GLY A 53 10.02 0.20 -17.12
CA GLY A 53 10.45 1.06 -16.01
C GLY A 53 9.39 2.13 -15.72
N PHE A 54 9.15 2.38 -14.43
CA PHE A 54 8.03 3.20 -13.99
C PHE A 54 8.29 3.81 -12.61
N ALA A 55 7.80 5.04 -12.40
CA ALA A 55 7.83 5.68 -11.09
C ALA A 55 6.57 5.28 -10.31
N LEU A 56 6.69 4.29 -9.44
CA LEU A 56 5.56 3.75 -8.67
C LEU A 56 5.51 4.41 -7.29
N PRO A 57 4.41 5.09 -6.91
CA PRO A 57 4.23 5.60 -5.56
C PRO A 57 3.90 4.48 -4.60
N PHE A 58 4.37 4.63 -3.36
CA PHE A 58 4.04 3.77 -2.22
C PHE A 58 3.68 4.66 -1.02
N GLU A 59 2.70 4.24 -0.25
CA GLU A 59 2.27 4.92 0.97
C GLU A 59 1.72 3.90 1.98
N LEU A 60 2.19 3.95 3.22
CA LEU A 60 1.68 3.11 4.30
C LEU A 60 0.73 3.93 5.18
N LEU A 61 -0.49 3.42 5.35
CA LEU A 61 -1.55 4.05 6.12
C LEU A 61 -1.95 3.20 7.31
N ILE A 62 -2.14 3.85 8.46
CA ILE A 62 -2.58 3.22 9.70
C ILE A 62 -3.76 4.02 10.23
N GLU A 63 -4.91 3.37 10.49
CA GLU A 63 -6.09 4.08 11.00
C GLU A 63 -5.74 4.80 12.32
N LYS A 64 -6.07 6.09 12.40
CA LYS A 64 -5.80 6.94 13.55
C LYS A 64 -6.82 6.68 14.65
N ARG A 65 -6.47 5.76 15.56
CA ARG A 65 -7.22 5.40 16.76
C ARG A 65 -6.25 5.07 17.89
N SER A 66 -6.72 5.17 19.14
CA SER A 66 -5.86 4.99 20.33
C SER A 66 -5.16 3.62 20.37
N SER A 67 -5.83 2.56 19.89
CA SER A 67 -5.24 1.22 19.82
C SER A 67 -4.08 1.08 18.83
N ASN A 68 -3.90 2.03 17.92
CA ASN A 68 -2.86 2.02 16.89
C ASN A 68 -1.75 3.07 17.17
N GLU A 69 -1.76 3.77 18.31
CA GLU A 69 -0.81 4.86 18.60
C GLU A 69 0.65 4.43 18.51
N ALA A 70 0.96 3.25 19.04
CA ALA A 70 2.28 2.64 18.99
C ALA A 70 2.52 1.80 17.72
N HIS A 71 1.48 1.53 16.92
CA HIS A 71 1.60 0.69 15.73
C HIS A 71 2.29 1.46 14.61
N ARG A 72 3.53 1.06 14.31
CA ARG A 72 4.42 1.65 13.29
C ARG A 72 5.09 0.55 12.45
N PRO A 73 4.33 -0.13 11.58
CA PRO A 73 4.92 -0.99 10.58
C PRO A 73 5.84 -0.20 9.65
N MET A 74 6.85 -0.90 9.13
CA MET A 74 7.76 -0.46 8.09
C MET A 74 7.38 -1.12 6.76
N TYR A 75 7.82 -0.53 5.65
CA TYR A 75 7.84 -1.27 4.40
C TYR A 75 9.17 -1.14 3.66
N ALA A 76 9.46 -2.13 2.82
CA ALA A 76 10.58 -2.13 1.90
C ALA A 76 10.11 -2.46 0.50
N VAL A 77 10.72 -1.84 -0.51
CA VAL A 77 10.56 -2.23 -1.91
C VAL A 77 11.89 -2.82 -2.35
N VAL A 78 11.85 -4.05 -2.86
CA VAL A 78 13.02 -4.84 -3.25
C VAL A 78 12.93 -5.15 -4.73
N GLY A 79 13.98 -4.89 -5.49
CA GLY A 79 14.00 -5.17 -6.93
C GLY A 79 15.07 -4.44 -7.72
N PRO A 80 15.06 -4.57 -9.05
CA PRO A 80 15.96 -3.87 -9.95
C PRO A 80 15.73 -2.35 -9.97
N GLY A 81 16.76 -1.59 -10.33
CA GLY A 81 16.72 -0.12 -10.37
C GLY A 81 16.92 0.57 -9.01
N LEU A 82 16.81 -0.16 -7.89
CA LEU A 82 17.05 0.36 -6.55
C LEU A 82 18.53 0.28 -6.14
N PRO A 83 19.00 1.16 -5.23
CA PRO A 83 20.36 1.11 -4.74
C PRO A 83 20.61 -0.14 -3.86
N PRO A 84 21.85 -0.66 -3.82
CA PRO A 84 22.20 -1.70 -2.85
C PRO A 84 22.07 -1.16 -1.43
N PRO A 85 21.60 -1.95 -0.44
CA PRO A 85 21.51 -1.48 0.93
C PRO A 85 22.88 -1.31 1.56
N SER A 86 22.99 -0.31 2.44
CA SER A 86 24.06 -0.25 3.45
C SER A 86 23.90 -1.38 4.48
N ASP A 87 24.95 -1.67 5.24
CA ASP A 87 24.89 -2.65 6.34
C ASP A 87 23.84 -2.30 7.39
N GLU A 88 23.65 -0.99 7.65
CA GLU A 88 22.61 -0.50 8.56
C GLU A 88 21.20 -0.81 8.05
N LEU A 89 20.93 -0.61 6.75
CA LEU A 89 19.63 -0.96 6.16
C LEU A 89 19.41 -2.48 6.12
N ARG A 90 20.46 -3.27 5.86
CA ARG A 90 20.38 -4.73 5.90
C ARG A 90 19.93 -5.25 7.26
N ALA A 91 20.38 -4.62 8.35
CA ALA A 91 20.00 -5.01 9.71
C ALA A 91 18.53 -4.75 10.05
N LEU A 92 17.83 -3.90 9.28
CA LEU A 92 16.41 -3.60 9.49
C LEU A 92 15.47 -4.55 8.73
N LEU A 93 15.98 -5.26 7.73
CA LEU A 93 15.15 -6.08 6.86
C LEU A 93 14.63 -7.33 7.59
N PRO A 94 13.38 -7.74 7.33
CA PRO A 94 12.81 -8.93 7.95
C PRO A 94 13.38 -10.25 7.38
N ARG A 95 14.08 -10.19 6.24
CA ARG A 95 14.71 -11.33 5.56
C ARG A 95 15.92 -10.86 4.73
N GLU A 96 16.76 -11.82 4.34
CA GLU A 96 17.91 -11.56 3.48
C GLU A 96 17.47 -11.10 2.08
N LEU A 97 18.21 -10.17 1.48
CA LEU A 97 17.99 -9.77 0.09
C LEU A 97 18.55 -10.82 -0.88
N PRO A 98 17.86 -11.06 -2.02
CA PRO A 98 18.45 -11.74 -3.15
C PRO A 98 19.77 -11.09 -3.60
N GLU A 99 20.65 -11.88 -4.22
CA GLU A 99 21.90 -11.35 -4.75
C GLU A 99 21.63 -10.38 -5.91
N GLY A 100 22.29 -9.23 -5.91
CA GLY A 100 22.26 -8.27 -7.02
C GLY A 100 21.01 -7.38 -7.10
N VAL A 101 20.07 -7.47 -6.15
CA VAL A 101 18.92 -6.56 -6.08
C VAL A 101 19.14 -5.41 -5.11
N GLY A 102 18.50 -4.27 -5.38
CA GLY A 102 18.49 -3.12 -4.50
C GLY A 102 17.28 -3.10 -3.59
N VAL A 103 17.26 -2.13 -2.66
CA VAL A 103 16.14 -1.93 -1.74
C VAL A 103 15.95 -0.46 -1.38
N PHE A 104 14.69 -0.08 -1.21
CA PHE A 104 14.27 1.12 -0.50
C PHE A 104 13.55 0.70 0.79
N ILE A 105 13.74 1.42 1.90
CA ILE A 105 13.05 1.17 3.16
C ILE A 105 12.42 2.48 3.65
N ASP A 106 11.11 2.43 3.91
CA ASP A 106 10.40 3.43 4.69
C ASP A 106 10.30 2.94 6.14
N LYS A 107 10.95 3.68 7.04
CA LYS A 107 11.02 3.34 8.46
C LYS A 107 9.76 3.73 9.23
N ASN A 108 8.95 4.64 8.70
CA ASN A 108 7.76 5.16 9.37
C ASN A 108 8.02 5.60 10.83
N ASP A 109 9.23 6.12 11.10
CA ASP A 109 9.76 6.42 12.44
C ASP A 109 9.75 7.92 12.77
N ASP A 110 9.18 8.75 11.90
CA ASP A 110 9.00 10.18 12.13
C ASP A 110 8.25 10.44 13.44
N ALA A 111 8.81 11.37 14.22
CA ALA A 111 8.28 11.76 15.53
C ALA A 111 6.86 12.34 15.40
N GLU A 112 6.64 13.15 14.38
CA GLU A 112 5.33 13.67 13.99
C GLU A 112 4.80 12.88 12.80
N ARG A 113 3.62 12.28 12.94
CA ARG A 113 3.00 11.49 11.87
C ARG A 113 2.10 12.38 11.03
N LEU A 114 2.24 12.34 9.72
CA LEU A 114 1.31 12.99 8.80
C LEU A 114 -0.09 12.41 9.04
N VAL A 115 -1.10 13.28 9.16
CA VAL A 115 -2.50 12.88 9.31
C VAL A 115 -3.26 13.24 8.05
N ILE A 116 -3.88 12.24 7.42
CA ILE A 116 -4.76 12.43 6.28
C ILE A 116 -6.20 12.06 6.64
N PHE A 117 -7.16 12.64 5.92
CA PHE A 117 -8.57 12.28 6.01
C PHE A 117 -9.00 11.61 4.70
N GLU A 118 -9.42 10.35 4.79
CA GLU A 118 -9.98 9.60 3.67
C GLU A 118 -11.50 9.85 3.63
N SER A 119 -11.97 10.41 2.52
CA SER A 119 -13.32 10.98 2.39
C SER A 119 -14.43 9.94 2.24
N VAL A 120 -14.16 8.79 1.63
CA VAL A 120 -15.14 7.76 1.30
C VAL A 120 -15.58 7.01 2.56
N MET A 121 -14.62 6.54 3.35
CA MET A 121 -14.82 5.86 4.64
C MET A 121 -14.94 6.83 5.81
N ARG A 122 -14.62 8.13 5.59
CA ARG A 122 -14.62 9.19 6.60
C ARG A 122 -13.73 8.84 7.79
N ARG A 123 -12.52 8.36 7.50
CA ARG A 123 -11.53 7.93 8.50
C ARG A 123 -10.31 8.82 8.46
N TYR A 124 -9.67 8.98 9.61
CA TYR A 124 -8.35 9.58 9.69
C TYR A 124 -7.30 8.49 9.67
N TYR A 125 -6.22 8.71 8.93
CA TYR A 125 -5.07 7.82 8.90
C TYR A 125 -3.82 8.59 9.30
N TRP A 126 -2.91 7.91 9.98
CA TRP A 126 -1.50 8.28 9.92
C TRP A 126 -0.90 7.73 8.63
N SER A 127 -0.13 8.58 7.94
CA SER A 127 0.54 8.26 6.68
C SER A 127 2.06 8.31 6.85
N SER A 128 2.77 7.44 6.12
CA SER A 128 4.23 7.49 5.96
C SER A 128 4.69 8.52 4.92
N ASP A 129 3.79 9.36 4.40
CA ASP A 129 3.95 10.15 3.18
C ASP A 129 4.08 9.28 1.92
N THR A 130 3.78 9.86 0.76
CA THR A 130 3.88 9.16 -0.52
C THR A 130 5.31 9.25 -1.06
N THR A 131 5.96 8.10 -1.25
CA THR A 131 7.27 8.03 -1.93
C THR A 131 7.13 7.39 -3.30
N ALA A 132 7.49 8.14 -4.35
CA ALA A 132 7.58 7.62 -5.72
C ALA A 132 8.98 7.07 -6.01
N LEU A 133 9.06 5.78 -6.34
CA LEU A 133 10.30 5.08 -6.64
C LEU A 133 10.41 4.81 -8.14
N ALA A 134 11.51 5.22 -8.75
CA ALA A 134 11.83 4.85 -10.13
C ALA A 134 12.34 3.40 -10.15
N LEU A 135 11.49 2.50 -10.63
CA LEU A 135 11.75 1.06 -10.71
C LEU A 135 12.07 0.66 -12.16
N ASP A 136 13.01 -0.26 -12.33
CA ASP A 136 13.33 -0.86 -13.63
C ASP A 136 12.33 -1.97 -13.98
N PRO A 137 12.27 -2.48 -15.24
CA PRO A 137 11.48 -3.67 -15.54
C PRO A 137 11.93 -4.90 -14.75
N GLY A 138 10.98 -5.78 -14.43
CA GLY A 138 11.20 -7.08 -13.80
C GLY A 138 10.44 -7.28 -12.49
N ALA A 139 10.80 -8.36 -11.80
CA ALA A 139 10.19 -8.76 -10.53
C ALA A 139 10.62 -7.84 -9.38
N HIS A 140 9.63 -7.36 -8.64
CA HIS A 140 9.80 -6.62 -7.40
C HIS A 140 8.95 -7.24 -6.30
N GLU A 141 9.38 -7.04 -5.06
CA GLU A 141 8.60 -7.38 -3.88
C GLU A 141 8.44 -6.15 -2.99
N VAL A 142 7.25 -6.00 -2.39
CA VAL A 142 7.01 -5.04 -1.30
C VAL A 142 6.83 -5.81 -0.02
N TRP A 143 7.66 -5.54 0.98
CA TRP A 143 7.63 -6.21 2.27
C TRP A 143 7.05 -5.26 3.30
N VAL A 144 6.06 -5.69 4.07
CA VAL A 144 5.51 -4.90 5.19
C VAL A 144 5.66 -5.72 6.47
N TRP A 145 6.28 -5.14 7.51
CA TRP A 145 6.52 -5.83 8.78
C TRP A 145 6.44 -4.87 9.97
N SER A 146 6.28 -5.42 11.18
CA SER A 146 6.36 -4.63 12.42
C SER A 146 7.73 -4.81 13.09
N PRO A 147 8.63 -3.82 13.07
CA PRO A 147 9.95 -3.95 13.70
C PRO A 147 9.87 -4.15 15.22
N GLU A 148 8.83 -3.58 15.85
CA GLU A 148 8.59 -3.64 17.30
C GLU A 148 7.61 -4.77 17.69
N GLY A 149 7.20 -5.63 16.76
CA GLY A 149 6.27 -6.73 17.04
C GLY A 149 4.86 -6.26 17.44
N THR A 150 4.41 -5.11 16.93
CA THR A 150 3.10 -4.55 17.27
C THR A 150 2.00 -5.13 16.39
N THR A 151 0.82 -5.36 16.99
CA THR A 151 -0.38 -5.81 16.27
C THR A 151 -1.22 -4.62 15.81
N GLY A 152 -1.91 -4.75 14.68
CA GLY A 152 -2.76 -3.68 14.15
C GLY A 152 -3.11 -3.88 12.69
N ASP A 153 -4.09 -3.10 12.22
CA ASP A 153 -4.47 -3.04 10.82
C ASP A 153 -3.60 -1.99 10.10
N PHE A 154 -3.23 -2.26 8.85
CA PHE A 154 -2.54 -1.33 7.97
C PHE A 154 -3.12 -1.40 6.55
N VAL A 155 -2.84 -0.36 5.76
CA VAL A 155 -3.08 -0.34 4.31
C VAL A 155 -1.79 0.06 3.63
N ILE A 156 -1.35 -0.70 2.63
CA ILE A 156 -0.28 -0.30 1.72
C ILE A 156 -0.92 0.15 0.40
N GLY A 157 -0.75 1.42 0.08
CA GLY A 157 -1.14 2.02 -1.19
C GLY A 157 -0.01 1.91 -2.20
N LEU A 158 -0.36 1.58 -3.45
CA LEU A 158 0.56 1.66 -4.59
C LEU A 158 -0.20 1.97 -5.89
N GLY A 159 0.53 2.41 -6.92
CA GLY A 159 -0.05 2.69 -8.24
C GLY A 159 -0.48 4.14 -8.45
N VAL A 160 -0.73 4.52 -9.71
CA VAL A 160 -0.92 5.94 -10.11
C VAL A 160 -2.20 6.15 -10.91
N GLU A 161 -2.63 5.14 -11.66
CA GLU A 161 -3.83 5.23 -12.50
C GLU A 161 -5.02 4.59 -11.78
N GLU A 162 -6.07 5.37 -11.58
CA GLU A 162 -7.38 4.82 -11.25
C GLU A 162 -7.98 4.20 -12.52
N ASP A 163 -8.17 2.87 -12.53
CA ASP A 163 -8.86 2.21 -13.63
C ASP A 163 -10.37 2.31 -13.43
N PHE A 164 -11.00 3.18 -14.24
CA PHE A 164 -12.45 3.36 -14.31
C PHE A 164 -13.09 2.66 -15.52
N SER A 165 -12.37 1.75 -16.19
CA SER A 165 -12.86 1.09 -17.41
C SER A 165 -14.10 0.23 -17.17
N GLU A 166 -14.36 -0.21 -15.93
CA GLU A 166 -15.61 -0.86 -15.51
C GLU A 166 -16.71 0.12 -15.03
N GLY A 167 -16.50 1.43 -15.23
CA GLY A 167 -17.42 2.51 -14.87
C GLY A 167 -17.07 3.18 -13.54
N THR A 168 -17.60 4.38 -13.30
CA THR A 168 -17.38 5.13 -12.04
C THR A 168 -18.41 4.82 -10.97
N GLY A 169 -19.20 3.74 -11.09
CA GLY A 169 -20.14 3.28 -10.07
C GLY A 169 -21.06 4.35 -9.44
N GLY A 170 -21.38 5.44 -10.17
CA GLY A 170 -22.14 6.56 -9.61
C GLY A 170 -21.40 7.44 -8.57
N LEU A 171 -20.10 7.23 -8.35
CA LEU A 171 -19.28 8.00 -7.39
C LEU A 171 -19.34 9.51 -7.70
N PHE A 172 -19.24 9.88 -8.98
CA PHE A 172 -19.40 11.27 -9.43
C PHE A 172 -20.87 11.72 -9.57
N ALA A 173 -21.83 10.80 -9.68
CA ALA A 173 -23.25 11.15 -9.72
C ALA A 173 -23.78 11.60 -8.35
N ASN A 174 -23.17 11.10 -7.26
CA ASN A 174 -23.49 11.44 -5.87
C ASN A 174 -22.45 12.34 -5.20
N TRP A 175 -21.61 13.05 -5.97
CA TRP A 175 -20.60 13.98 -5.40
C TRP A 175 -21.19 14.96 -4.38
N ARG A 176 -22.44 15.41 -4.59
CA ARG A 176 -23.18 16.26 -3.64
C ARG A 176 -23.52 15.60 -2.30
N THR A 177 -23.48 14.27 -2.20
CA THR A 177 -23.74 13.51 -0.96
C THR A 177 -22.45 13.29 -0.17
N TYR A 178 -21.29 13.31 -0.83
CA TYR A 178 -19.97 13.13 -0.20
C TYR A 178 -19.24 14.46 0.09
N ALA A 179 -19.64 15.55 -0.58
CA ALA A 179 -19.02 16.88 -0.43
C ALA A 179 -19.61 17.76 0.70
N TYR A 180 -20.36 17.21 1.65
CA TYR A 180 -20.85 17.94 2.85
C TYR A 180 -20.76 17.10 4.12
#